data_AF-A0A1J4JP65-F1
#
_entry.id   AF-A0A1J4JP65-F1
#
_cell.length_a   1.000
_cell.length_b   1.000
_cell.length_c   1.000
_cell.angle_alpha   90.00
_cell.angle_beta   90.00
_cell.angle_gamma   90.00
#
_symmetry.space_group_name_H-M   'P 1'
#
loop_
_entity.id
_entity.type
_entity.pdbx_description
1 polymer ?
#
loop_
_entity_poly.entity_id
_entity_poly.type
_entity_poly.pdbx_seq_one_letter_code
_entity_poly.pdbx_strand_id
1 'polypeptide(L)'
;MFEYRQKYFSEKNSSAFPMSDIQKENEKILSLLETLQEYERAQAALQSTIVDGFMELAQSRRQCSGIVCPELLISHEQETRKFFMPGEDIGPNPITPFIPGVSQFCMNNIQNEFESSLKYAINLVAIVGQINEKIASFNQTEEQK
;
A
#
# COMPACT_ATOMS: atom_id res chain seq x y z
N MET A 1 -55.73 -3.51 -0.75
CA MET A 1 -55.03 -2.42 -0.04
C MET A 1 -53.52 -2.49 -0.33
N PHE A 2 -53.07 -2.43 -1.60
CA PHE A 2 -51.63 -2.50 -1.91
C PHE A 2 -51.20 -1.95 -3.30
N GLU A 3 -51.96 -1.08 -3.95
CA GLU A 3 -51.59 -0.57 -5.30
C GLU A 3 -51.41 0.95 -5.40
N TYR A 4 -51.68 1.71 -4.34
CA TYR A 4 -51.57 3.17 -4.39
C TYR A 4 -50.17 3.73 -4.06
N ARG A 5 -49.20 2.89 -3.62
CA ARG A 5 -47.85 3.35 -3.26
C ARG A 5 -46.82 3.29 -4.39
N GLN A 6 -47.05 2.54 -5.47
CA GLN A 6 -46.04 2.42 -6.54
C GLN A 6 -46.14 3.49 -7.63
N LYS A 7 -47.30 4.14 -7.79
CA LYS A 7 -47.49 5.12 -8.87
C LYS A 7 -46.89 6.51 -8.61
N TYR A 8 -46.52 6.83 -7.38
CA TYR A 8 -45.91 8.13 -7.02
C TYR A 8 -44.39 8.06 -6.82
N PHE A 9 -43.79 6.87 -6.84
CA PHE A 9 -42.34 6.69 -6.73
C PHE A 9 -41.65 6.45 -8.08
N SER A 10 -42.38 6.30 -9.19
CA SER A 10 -41.77 6.03 -10.50
C SER A 10 -41.62 7.24 -11.42
N GLU A 11 -42.03 8.46 -11.03
CA GLU A 11 -42.03 9.61 -11.95
C GLU A 11 -41.38 10.91 -11.44
N LYS A 12 -40.81 10.96 -10.24
CA LYS A 12 -40.06 12.14 -9.78
C LYS A 12 -38.88 11.75 -8.90
N ASN A 13 -37.71 11.60 -9.52
CA ASN A 13 -36.42 12.16 -9.05
C ASN A 13 -35.25 11.72 -9.96
N SER A 14 -35.39 11.89 -11.29
CA SER A 14 -34.24 12.01 -12.20
C SER A 14 -33.90 13.48 -12.47
N SER A 15 -34.07 14.33 -11.45
CA SER A 15 -33.42 15.63 -11.42
C SER A 15 -32.18 15.45 -10.55
N ALA A 16 -31.00 15.48 -11.17
CA ALA A 16 -29.76 15.75 -10.49
C ALA A 16 -29.92 17.08 -9.72
N PHE A 17 -30.27 16.98 -8.44
CA PHE A 17 -30.27 18.14 -7.57
C PHE A 17 -28.82 18.62 -7.47
N PRO A 18 -28.54 19.91 -7.70
CA PRO A 18 -27.19 20.42 -7.53
C PRO A 18 -26.78 20.17 -6.09
N MET A 19 -25.75 19.35 -5.92
CA MET A 19 -25.16 19.01 -4.64
C MET A 19 -24.74 20.29 -3.94
N SER A 20 -25.16 20.50 -2.69
CA SER A 20 -24.82 21.72 -1.97
C SER A 20 -23.31 21.83 -1.79
N ASP A 21 -22.77 23.03 -1.74
CA ASP A 21 -21.31 23.21 -1.61
C ASP A 21 -20.75 22.57 -0.33
N ILE A 22 -21.58 22.50 0.72
CA ILE A 22 -21.28 21.78 1.97
C ILE A 22 -21.18 20.27 1.74
N GLN A 23 -22.06 19.69 0.93
CA GLN A 23 -21.99 18.25 0.60
C GLN A 23 -20.71 17.91 -0.17
N LYS A 24 -20.29 18.77 -1.09
CA LYS A 24 -19.03 18.59 -1.85
C LYS A 24 -17.80 18.71 -0.95
N GLU A 25 -17.78 19.67 -0.02
CA GLU A 25 -16.68 19.78 0.96
C GLU A 25 -16.63 18.55 1.88
N ASN A 26 -17.77 18.06 2.36
CA ASN A 26 -17.85 16.84 3.17
C ASN A 26 -17.35 15.60 2.43
N GLU A 27 -17.69 15.43 1.15
CA GLU A 27 -17.18 14.31 0.35
C GLU A 27 -15.66 14.36 0.18
N LYS A 28 -15.09 15.54 -0.05
CA LYS A 28 -13.63 15.70 -0.10
C LYS A 28 -12.99 15.29 1.23
N ILE A 29 -13.55 15.74 2.36
CA ILE A 29 -13.05 15.40 3.70
C ILE A 29 -13.13 13.90 3.95
N LEU A 30 -14.26 13.27 3.64
CA LEU A 30 -14.44 11.82 3.76
C LEU A 30 -13.41 11.07 2.92
N SER A 31 -13.21 11.50 1.67
CA SER A 31 -12.21 10.88 0.79
C SER A 31 -10.78 11.01 1.33
N LEU A 32 -10.44 12.14 1.98
CA LEU A 32 -9.14 12.30 2.64
C LEU A 32 -9.01 11.37 3.85
N LEU A 33 -10.05 11.28 4.69
CA LEU A 33 -10.08 10.39 5.86
C LEU A 33 -9.95 8.91 5.47
N GLU A 34 -10.58 8.49 4.37
CA GLU A 34 -10.44 7.14 3.83
C GLU A 34 -8.99 6.83 3.43
N THR A 35 -8.33 7.76 2.73
CA THR A 35 -6.91 7.58 2.34
C THR A 35 -5.97 7.60 3.54
N LEU A 36 -6.25 8.42 4.57
CA LEU A 36 -5.48 8.39 5.82
C LEU A 36 -5.67 7.06 6.56
N GLN A 37 -6.87 6.49 6.54
CA GLN A 37 -7.12 5.18 7.12
C GLN A 37 -6.39 4.07 6.35
N GLU A 38 -6.32 4.17 5.02
CA GLU A 38 -5.53 3.26 4.19
C GLU A 38 -4.03 3.36 4.50
N TYR A 39 -3.51 4.57 4.69
CA TYR A 39 -2.13 4.81 5.11
C TYR A 39 -1.80 4.10 6.43
N GLU A 40 -2.63 4.27 7.47
CA GLU A 40 -2.44 3.62 8.78
C GLU A 40 -2.43 2.08 8.65
N ARG A 41 -3.35 1.52 7.84
CA ARG A 41 -3.39 0.07 7.60
C ARG A 41 -2.14 -0.43 6.88
N ALA A 42 -1.69 0.29 5.85
CA ALA A 42 -0.49 -0.06 5.10
C ALA A 42 0.77 0.05 5.97
N GLN A 43 0.83 1.03 6.87
CA GLN A 43 1.94 1.20 7.81
C GLN A 43 1.99 0.05 8.83
N ALA A 44 0.84 -0.34 9.39
CA ALA A 44 0.77 -1.50 10.28
C ALA A 44 1.19 -2.80 9.57
N ALA A 45 0.77 -2.99 8.32
CA ALA A 45 1.16 -4.16 7.52
C ALA A 45 2.67 -4.18 7.21
N LEU A 46 3.27 -3.02 6.89
CA LEU A 46 4.72 -2.88 6.72
C LEU A 46 5.45 -3.29 8.01
N GLN A 47 5.02 -2.78 9.16
CA GLN A 47 5.67 -3.11 10.44
C GLN A 47 5.58 -4.60 10.77
N SER A 48 4.43 -5.23 10.53
CA SER A 48 4.25 -6.68 10.72
C SER A 48 5.22 -7.47 9.85
N THR A 49 5.21 -7.22 8.54
CA THR A 49 6.05 -7.96 7.57
C THR A 49 7.55 -7.81 7.83
N ILE A 50 7.99 -6.63 8.31
CA ILE A 50 9.38 -6.44 8.75
C ILE A 50 9.72 -7.35 9.94
N VAL A 51 8.84 -7.40 10.95
CA VAL A 51 9.03 -8.27 12.12
C VAL A 51 9.04 -9.74 11.71
N ASP A 52 8.12 -10.14 10.84
CA ASP A 52 8.03 -11.50 10.31
C ASP A 52 9.32 -11.89 9.56
N GLY A 53 9.87 -11.00 8.74
CA GLY A 53 11.16 -11.20 8.07
C GLY A 53 12.34 -11.39 9.06
N PHE A 54 12.37 -10.63 10.15
CA PHE A 54 13.37 -10.83 11.21
C PHE A 54 13.15 -12.12 12.01
N MET A 55 11.91 -12.55 12.18
CA MET A 55 11.58 -13.83 12.81
C MET A 55 12.06 -15.00 11.95
N GLU A 56 11.85 -14.96 10.63
CA GLU A 56 12.38 -15.95 9.68
C GLU A 56 13.91 -15.99 9.68
N LEU A 57 14.58 -14.83 9.76
CA LEU A 57 16.04 -14.76 9.94
C LEU A 57 16.48 -15.47 11.23
N ALA A 58 15.82 -15.18 12.36
CA ALA A 58 16.15 -15.82 13.63
C ALA A 58 15.88 -17.33 13.62
N GLN A 59 14.80 -17.77 12.96
CA GLN A 59 14.47 -19.17 12.80
C GLN A 59 15.46 -19.91 11.91
N SER A 60 15.90 -19.30 10.82
CA SER A 60 16.93 -19.87 9.94
C SER A 60 18.21 -20.18 10.72
N ARG A 61 18.65 -19.28 11.61
CA ARG A 61 19.84 -19.50 12.47
C ARG A 61 19.71 -20.68 13.44
N ARG A 62 18.50 -21.09 13.80
CA ARG A 62 18.27 -22.26 14.66
C ARG A 62 18.28 -23.57 13.86
N GLN A 63 17.88 -23.51 12.60
CA GLN A 63 17.68 -24.68 11.75
C GLN A 63 18.87 -24.95 10.81
N CYS A 64 19.67 -23.93 10.54
CA CYS A 64 20.74 -23.93 9.55
C CYS A 64 22.10 -23.67 10.23
N SER A 65 23.18 -24.21 9.66
CA SER A 65 24.55 -23.94 10.12
C SER A 65 25.15 -22.68 9.51
N GLY A 66 24.61 -22.24 8.38
CA GLY A 66 24.97 -20.98 7.74
C GLY A 66 24.28 -19.77 8.39
N ILE A 67 24.87 -18.59 8.18
CA ILE A 67 24.34 -17.33 8.70
C ILE A 67 23.90 -16.46 7.53
N VAL A 68 22.62 -16.10 7.52
CA VAL A 68 22.12 -15.05 6.63
C VAL A 68 22.49 -13.71 7.25
N CYS A 69 23.31 -12.94 6.53
CA CYS A 69 23.64 -11.56 6.86
C CYS A 69 22.88 -10.66 5.88
N PRO A 70 22.13 -9.66 6.36
CA PRO A 70 21.62 -8.62 5.47
C PRO A 70 22.82 -7.80 4.98
N GLU A 71 23.28 -8.09 3.77
CA GLU A 71 24.23 -7.23 3.08
C GLU A 71 23.48 -5.99 2.59
N LEU A 72 23.95 -4.80 2.99
CA LEU A 72 23.58 -3.58 2.29
C LEU A 72 24.25 -3.63 0.92
N LEU A 73 23.48 -3.74 -0.15
CA LEU A 73 23.99 -3.49 -1.49
C LEU A 73 24.31 -1.99 -1.58
N ILE A 74 25.60 -1.65 -1.50
CA ILE A 74 26.08 -0.25 -1.46
C ILE A 74 26.17 0.36 -2.87
N SER A 75 25.92 -0.43 -3.93
CA SER A 75 26.13 -0.04 -5.32
C SER A 75 24.85 -0.12 -6.15
N HIS A 76 24.45 1.01 -6.77
CA HIS A 76 23.39 1.07 -7.79
C HIS A 76 23.66 0.16 -9.00
N GLU A 77 24.91 -0.23 -9.25
CA GLU A 77 25.28 -1.12 -10.36
C GLU A 77 25.04 -2.61 -10.04
N GLN A 78 24.96 -2.98 -8.75
CA GLN A 78 24.64 -4.33 -8.29
C GLN A 78 23.14 -4.53 -8.03
N GLU A 79 22.40 -3.43 -7.89
CA GLU A 79 20.96 -3.41 -7.70
C GLU A 79 20.25 -3.64 -9.06
N THR A 80 20.05 -4.90 -9.43
CA THR A 80 19.47 -5.28 -10.73
C THR A 80 17.95 -5.15 -10.79
N ARG A 81 17.29 -4.82 -9.69
CA ARG A 81 15.83 -4.75 -9.59
C ARG A 81 15.34 -3.33 -9.87
N LYS A 82 14.36 -3.20 -10.78
CA LYS A 82 13.59 -1.96 -10.94
C LYS A 82 12.51 -1.95 -9.86
N PHE A 83 12.69 -1.13 -8.82
CA PHE A 83 11.73 -1.05 -7.70
C PHE A 83 10.64 0.00 -7.89
N PHE A 84 10.79 0.91 -8.85
CA PHE A 84 9.90 2.06 -9.00
C PHE A 84 9.34 2.15 -10.42
N MET A 85 8.23 1.47 -10.66
CA MET A 85 7.35 1.71 -11.80
C MET A 85 5.91 1.76 -11.27
N PRO A 86 5.27 2.95 -11.23
CA PRO A 86 3.90 3.09 -10.73
C PRO A 86 2.96 2.15 -11.47
N GLY A 87 2.28 1.26 -10.75
CA GLY A 87 1.31 0.30 -11.31
C GLY A 87 1.90 -0.99 -11.88
N GLU A 88 3.20 -1.24 -11.73
CA GLU A 88 3.82 -2.52 -12.07
C GLU A 88 4.22 -3.31 -10.81
N ASP A 89 4.06 -4.63 -10.85
CA ASP A 89 4.56 -5.51 -9.79
C ASP A 89 6.09 -5.47 -9.72
N ILE A 90 6.64 -5.59 -8.50
CA ILE A 90 8.09 -5.76 -8.32
C ILE A 90 8.54 -6.96 -9.15
N GLY A 91 9.38 -6.72 -10.15
CA GLY A 91 9.91 -7.78 -11.01
C GLY A 91 10.67 -8.83 -10.20
N PRO A 92 10.73 -10.08 -10.68
CA PRO A 92 11.40 -11.16 -9.95
C PRO A 92 12.85 -10.80 -9.69
N ASN A 93 13.33 -11.07 -8.48
CA ASN A 93 14.74 -10.88 -8.16
C ASN A 93 15.59 -11.82 -9.03
N PRO A 94 16.45 -11.30 -9.93
CA PRO A 94 17.24 -12.15 -10.81
C PRO A 94 18.36 -12.88 -10.06
N ILE A 95 18.62 -12.51 -8.80
CA ILE A 95 19.66 -13.09 -7.96
C ILE A 95 18.99 -13.84 -6.80
N THR A 96 19.10 -15.16 -6.83
CA THR A 96 18.81 -16.00 -5.66
C THR A 96 20.13 -16.24 -4.93
N PRO A 97 20.37 -15.60 -3.77
CA PRO A 97 21.62 -15.76 -3.05
C PRO A 97 21.75 -17.18 -2.52
N PHE A 98 22.86 -17.84 -2.85
CA PHE A 98 23.24 -19.12 -2.26
C PHE A 98 24.14 -18.87 -1.05
N ILE A 99 23.65 -19.23 0.13
CA ILE A 99 24.40 -19.11 1.38
C ILE A 99 24.74 -20.53 1.87
N PRO A 100 26.02 -20.94 1.88
CA PRO A 100 26.41 -22.26 2.36
C PRO A 100 25.89 -22.54 3.77
N GLY A 101 25.27 -23.71 3.95
CA GLY A 101 24.72 -24.12 5.24
C GLY A 101 23.34 -23.55 5.55
N VAL A 102 22.73 -22.75 4.65
CA VAL A 102 21.33 -22.30 4.74
C VAL A 102 20.48 -23.02 3.69
N SER A 103 19.32 -23.54 4.09
CA SER A 103 18.42 -24.19 3.15
C SER A 103 17.74 -23.18 2.23
N GLN A 104 17.48 -23.59 0.98
CA GLN A 104 16.73 -22.75 0.02
C GLN A 104 15.34 -22.40 0.54
N PHE A 105 14.71 -23.29 1.30
CA PHE A 105 13.42 -23.05 1.93
C PHE A 105 13.48 -21.85 2.89
N CYS A 106 14.45 -21.82 3.80
CA CYS A 106 14.65 -20.69 4.71
C CYS A 106 14.95 -19.40 3.95
N MET A 107 15.77 -19.48 2.90
CA MET A 107 16.08 -18.31 2.05
C MET A 107 14.83 -17.75 1.38
N ASN A 108 13.97 -18.62 0.84
CA ASN A 108 12.74 -18.20 0.19
C ASN A 108 11.78 -17.52 1.19
N ASN A 109 11.62 -18.05 2.39
CA ASN A 109 10.77 -17.43 3.41
C ASN A 109 11.27 -16.02 3.77
N ILE A 110 12.56 -15.90 4.09
CA ILE A 110 13.20 -14.62 4.39
C ILE A 110 12.96 -13.63 3.24
N GLN A 111 13.21 -14.05 2.00
CA GLN A 111 13.01 -13.19 0.83
C GLN A 111 11.54 -12.77 0.67
N ASN A 112 10.59 -13.68 0.81
CA ASN A 112 9.17 -13.39 0.66
C ASN A 112 8.67 -12.34 1.65
N GLU A 113 9.10 -12.41 2.91
CA GLU A 113 8.70 -11.45 3.95
C GLU A 113 9.29 -10.05 3.68
N PHE A 114 10.56 -9.97 3.32
CA PHE A 114 11.20 -8.70 2.99
C PHE A 114 10.71 -8.13 1.65
N GLU A 115 10.37 -8.95 0.65
CA GLU A 115 9.73 -8.50 -0.58
C GLU A 115 8.31 -7.96 -0.32
N SER A 116 7.55 -8.61 0.57
CA SER A 116 6.24 -8.09 1.01
C SER A 116 6.40 -6.75 1.72
N SER A 117 7.40 -6.62 2.58
CA SER A 117 7.76 -5.35 3.23
C SER A 117 8.05 -4.25 2.21
N LEU A 118 8.84 -4.56 1.17
CA LEU A 118 9.15 -3.60 0.09
C LEU A 118 7.88 -3.16 -0.66
N LYS A 119 6.97 -4.10 -0.96
CA LYS A 119 5.68 -3.76 -1.60
C LYS A 119 4.86 -2.79 -0.75
N TYR A 120 4.78 -3.01 0.55
CA TYR A 120 4.08 -2.09 1.46
C TYR A 120 4.77 -0.72 1.53
N ALA A 121 6.10 -0.67 1.55
CA ALA A 121 6.84 0.59 1.54
C ALA A 121 6.58 1.40 0.26
N ILE A 122 6.58 0.76 -0.91
CA ILE A 122 6.26 1.41 -2.19
C ILE A 122 4.81 1.90 -2.19
N ASN A 123 3.87 1.07 -1.72
CA ASN A 123 2.46 1.45 -1.64
C ASN A 123 2.26 2.67 -0.72
N LEU A 124 2.95 2.73 0.42
CA LEU A 124 2.89 3.88 1.32
C LEU A 124 3.35 5.18 0.64
N VAL A 125 4.39 5.14 -0.19
CA VAL A 125 4.82 6.31 -0.96
C VAL A 125 3.72 6.77 -1.92
N ALA A 126 3.03 5.84 -2.57
CA ALA A 126 1.90 6.16 -3.44
C ALA A 126 0.73 6.78 -2.66
N ILE A 127 0.37 6.22 -1.50
CA ILE A 127 -0.69 6.75 -0.63
C ILE A 127 -0.33 8.17 -0.14
N VAL A 128 0.92 8.40 0.26
CA VAL A 128 1.39 9.75 0.64
C VAL A 128 1.27 10.74 -0.52
N GLY A 129 1.58 10.29 -1.75
CA GLY A 129 1.32 11.06 -2.96
C GLY A 129 -0.15 11.49 -3.08
N GLN A 130 -1.07 10.55 -2.94
CA GLN A 130 -2.51 10.83 -2.99
C GLN A 130 -2.98 11.78 -1.86
N ILE A 131 -2.43 11.63 -0.64
CA ILE A 131 -2.74 12.52 0.48
C ILE A 131 -2.31 13.96 0.13
N ASN A 132 -1.11 14.14 -0.40
CA ASN A 132 -0.59 15.45 -0.78
C ASN A 132 -1.44 16.09 -1.90
N GLU A 133 -1.84 15.31 -2.91
CA GLU A 133 -2.73 15.77 -3.98
C GLU A 133 -4.10 16.21 -3.43
N LYS A 134 -4.69 15.41 -2.53
CA LYS A 134 -5.97 15.75 -1.89
C LYS A 134 -5.85 17.02 -1.06
N ILE A 135 -4.81 17.17 -0.24
CA ILE A 135 -4.54 18.39 0.55
C ILE A 135 -4.39 19.61 -0.36
N ALA A 136 -3.62 19.51 -1.44
CA ALA A 136 -3.45 20.61 -2.40
C ALA A 136 -4.79 21.06 -3.01
N SER A 137 -5.70 20.12 -3.29
CA SER A 137 -7.04 20.43 -3.82
C SER A 137 -7.93 21.19 -2.83
N PHE A 138 -7.72 21.05 -1.52
CA PHE A 138 -8.42 21.86 -0.51
C PHE A 138 -7.91 23.30 -0.52
N ASN A 139 -6.59 23.50 -0.54
CA ASN A 139 -5.98 24.83 -0.50
C ASN A 139 -6.36 25.67 -1.73
N GLN A 140 -6.46 25.06 -2.92
CA GLN A 140 -6.94 25.75 -4.14
C GLN A 140 -8.41 26.18 -4.07
N THR A 141 -9.22 25.55 -3.21
CA THR A 141 -10.62 25.91 -3.01
C THR A 141 -10.76 27.12 -2.07
N GLU A 142 -9.80 27.34 -1.17
CA GLU A 142 -9.79 28.49 -0.25
C GLU A 142 -9.29 29.78 -0.93
N GLU A 143 -8.40 29.70 -1.92
CA GLU A 143 -7.91 30.88 -2.67
C GLU A 143 -8.93 31.46 -3.66
N GLN A 144 -10.05 30.77 -3.92
CA GLN A 144 -11.12 31.20 -4.83
C GLN A 144 -12.36 31.77 -4.13
N LYS A 145 -12.38 31.81 -2.79
CA LYS A 145 -13.42 32.47 -1.98
C LYS A 145 -12.98 33.87 -1.57
#